data_AF-A0A368FSN5-F1
#
_entry.id   AF-A0A368FSN5-F1
#
_cell.length_a   1.000
_cell.length_b   1.000
_cell.length_c   1.000
_cell.angle_alpha   90.00
_cell.angle_beta   90.00
_cell.angle_gamma   90.00
#
_symmetry.space_group_name_H-M   'P 1'
#
loop_
_entity.id
_entity.type
_entity.pdbx_description
1 polymer ?
#
loop_
_entity_poly.entity_id
_entity_poly.type
_entity_poly.pdbx_seq_one_letter_code
_entity_poly.pdbx_strand_id
1 'polypeptide(L)'
;LFSWLKDGIDVKNNIDYRQDYINGVASLVIEETFIEDTATYTVRATNAGGVAESSAKLTVKSRSAVSSLLEEEKPRFMKQLTNVQVTEGQTAHLDCVVIGRPEPEVVGCSDIFVDGCFM
;
A
#
# COMPACT_ATOMS: atom_id res chain seq x y z
N LEU A 1 -4.69 10.45 -33.95
CA LEU A 1 -5.39 9.27 -33.41
C LEU A 1 -4.50 8.62 -32.37
N PHE A 2 -5.01 8.30 -31.18
CA PHE A 2 -4.28 7.55 -30.16
C PHE A 2 -4.92 6.17 -29.99
N SER A 3 -4.09 5.14 -29.80
CA SER A 3 -4.53 3.78 -29.47
C SER A 3 -3.59 3.17 -28.44
N TRP A 4 -4.14 2.43 -27.49
CA TRP A 4 -3.39 1.71 -26.47
C TRP A 4 -3.40 0.21 -26.76
N LEU A 5 -2.29 -0.47 -26.48
CA LEU A 5 -2.14 -1.91 -26.63
C LEU A 5 -1.67 -2.54 -25.31
N LYS A 6 -2.23 -3.70 -24.93
CA LYS A 6 -1.79 -4.57 -23.84
C LYS A 6 -1.20 -5.83 -24.46
N ASP A 7 0.11 -6.03 -24.32
CA ASP A 7 0.86 -7.12 -24.98
C ASP A 7 0.61 -7.21 -26.50
N GLY A 8 0.52 -6.04 -27.15
CA GLY A 8 0.27 -5.94 -28.59
C GLY A 8 -1.19 -6.09 -29.01
N ILE A 9 -2.12 -6.27 -28.08
CA ILE A 9 -3.57 -6.36 -28.35
C ILE A 9 -4.22 -5.00 -28.04
N ASP A 10 -5.02 -4.48 -28.97
CA ASP A 10 -5.75 -3.21 -28.79
C ASP A 10 -6.62 -3.22 -27.53
N VAL A 11 -6.39 -2.24 -26.65
CA VAL A 11 -7.22 -1.97 -25.48
C VAL A 11 -8.41 -1.11 -25.94
N LYS A 12 -9.63 -1.58 -25.65
CA LYS A 12 -10.86 -0.82 -25.89
C LYS A 12 -11.28 -0.08 -24.63
N ASN A 13 -11.88 1.09 -24.82
CA ASN A 13 -12.45 1.85 -23.72
C ASN A 13 -13.67 1.08 -23.15
N ASN A 14 -13.67 0.83 -21.84
CA ASN A 14 -14.75 0.16 -21.12
C ASN A 14 -14.77 0.64 -19.65
N ILE A 15 -15.44 -0.09 -18.75
CA ILE A 15 -15.49 0.26 -17.32
C ILE A 15 -14.15 0.07 -16.60
N ASP A 16 -13.31 -0.85 -17.06
CA ASP A 16 -12.01 -1.17 -16.43
C ASP A 16 -10.87 -0.32 -17.00
N TYR A 17 -10.97 0.03 -18.28
CA TYR A 17 -9.97 0.77 -19.05
C TYR A 17 -10.57 2.06 -19.59
N ARG A 18 -10.15 3.20 -19.05
CA ARG A 18 -10.48 4.53 -19.58
C ARG A 18 -9.29 5.13 -20.30
N GLN A 19 -9.51 5.64 -21.50
CA GLN A 19 -8.49 6.32 -22.31
C GLN A 19 -8.80 7.80 -22.41
N ASP A 20 -7.84 8.65 -22.05
CA ASP A 20 -7.97 10.10 -22.05
C ASP A 20 -6.86 10.74 -22.89
N TYR A 21 -7.16 11.87 -23.54
CA TYR A 21 -6.16 12.71 -24.19
C TYR A 21 -6.45 14.19 -23.94
N ILE A 22 -5.66 14.81 -23.06
CA ILE A 22 -5.89 16.18 -22.61
C ILE A 22 -4.57 16.95 -22.67
N ASN A 23 -4.57 18.13 -23.31
CA ASN A 23 -3.43 19.04 -23.37
C ASN A 23 -2.10 18.39 -23.83
N GLY A 24 -2.16 17.47 -24.79
CA GLY A 24 -0.97 16.77 -25.30
C GLY A 24 -0.55 15.53 -24.50
N VAL A 25 -1.29 15.18 -23.45
CA VAL A 25 -1.00 14.02 -22.60
C VAL A 25 -2.01 12.92 -22.90
N ALA A 26 -1.53 11.77 -23.38
CA ALA A 26 -2.31 10.56 -23.55
C ALA A 26 -2.21 9.70 -22.27
N SER A 27 -3.35 9.31 -21.72
CA SER A 27 -3.46 8.55 -20.47
C SER A 27 -4.30 7.30 -20.66
N LEU A 28 -3.89 6.20 -20.03
CA LEU A 28 -4.68 4.99 -19.84
C LEU A 28 -4.87 4.80 -18.34
N VAL A 29 -6.13 4.79 -17.90
CA VAL A 29 -6.52 4.55 -16.51
C VAL A 29 -7.08 3.13 -16.42
N ILE A 30 -6.55 2.37 -15.45
CA ILE A 30 -7.06 1.05 -15.07
C ILE A 30 -7.75 1.25 -13.71
N GLU A 31 -9.07 1.11 -13.66
CA GLU A 31 -9.87 1.45 -12.45
C GLU A 31 -9.51 0.56 -11.26
N GLU A 32 -9.37 -0.75 -11.50
CA GLU A 32 -8.91 -1.73 -10.52
C GLU A 32 -7.86 -2.65 -11.16
N THR A 33 -6.68 -2.76 -10.53
CA THR A 33 -5.59 -3.58 -11.06
C THR A 33 -5.53 -4.95 -10.40
N PHE A 34 -5.46 -6.00 -11.22
CA PHE A 34 -5.26 -7.38 -10.78
C PHE A 34 -3.94 -7.96 -11.31
N ILE A 35 -3.56 -9.16 -10.86
CA ILE A 35 -2.30 -9.79 -11.27
C ILE A 35 -2.26 -9.96 -12.80
N GLU A 36 -3.42 -10.22 -13.41
CA GLU A 36 -3.64 -10.37 -14.84
C GLU A 36 -3.43 -9.08 -15.65
N ASP A 37 -3.28 -7.93 -14.99
CA ASP A 37 -2.89 -6.66 -15.61
C ASP A 37 -1.39 -6.48 -15.73
N THR A 38 -0.60 -7.44 -15.25
CA THR A 38 0.85 -7.49 -15.53
C THR A 38 1.08 -7.74 -17.01
N ALA A 39 1.45 -6.67 -17.73
CA ALA A 39 1.60 -6.68 -19.18
C ALA A 39 2.52 -5.53 -19.64
N THR A 40 2.92 -5.58 -20.91
CA THR A 40 3.57 -4.44 -21.59
C THR A 40 2.50 -3.58 -22.26
N TYR A 41 2.36 -2.35 -21.80
CA TYR A 41 1.43 -1.38 -22.36
C TYR A 41 2.15 -0.49 -23.36
N THR A 42 1.54 -0.29 -24.54
CA THR A 42 2.08 0.56 -25.60
C THR A 42 1.05 1.61 -25.99
N VAL A 43 1.46 2.87 -26.06
CA VAL A 43 0.67 3.94 -26.66
C VAL A 43 1.17 4.21 -28.07
N ARG A 44 0.26 4.27 -29.03
CA ARG A 44 0.53 4.61 -30.43
C ARG A 44 -0.19 5.88 -30.81
N ALA A 45 0.56 6.85 -31.33
CA ALA A 45 0.07 8.13 -31.81
C ALA A 45 0.24 8.22 -33.33
N THR A 46 -0.83 8.52 -34.06
CA THR A 46 -0.85 8.65 -35.52
C THR A 46 -1.34 10.03 -35.94
N ASN A 47 -0.61 10.68 -36.84
CA ASN A 47 -1.01 11.90 -37.55
C ASN A 47 -0.64 11.81 -39.04
N ALA A 48 -0.88 12.88 -39.82
CA ALA A 48 -0.58 12.90 -41.26
C ALA A 48 0.92 12.72 -41.60
N GLY A 49 1.82 12.99 -40.64
CA GLY A 49 3.26 12.83 -40.81
C GLY A 49 3.79 11.44 -40.45
N GLY A 50 2.97 10.57 -39.87
CA GLY A 50 3.36 9.20 -39.55
C GLY A 50 2.84 8.69 -38.21
N VAL A 51 3.59 7.75 -37.63
CA VAL A 51 3.25 7.01 -36.42
C VAL A 51 4.42 7.05 -35.44
N ALA A 52 4.13 7.27 -34.16
CA ALA A 52 5.07 7.15 -33.06
C ALA A 52 4.50 6.22 -31.98
N GLU A 53 5.35 5.45 -31.31
CA GLU A 53 4.98 4.49 -30.27
C GLU A 53 5.88 4.63 -29.05
N SER A 54 5.33 4.35 -27.86
CA SER A 54 6.06 4.29 -26.59
C SER A 54 5.50 3.18 -25.71
N SER A 55 6.36 2.41 -25.05
CA SER A 55 5.96 1.23 -24.29
C SER A 55 6.52 1.22 -22.87
N ALA A 56 5.76 0.65 -21.92
CA ALA A 56 6.16 0.45 -20.53
C ALA A 56 5.58 -0.85 -19.96
N LYS A 57 6.30 -1.50 -19.03
CA LYS A 57 5.83 -2.73 -18.36
C LYS A 57 5.15 -2.39 -17.04
N LEU A 58 3.89 -2.79 -16.89
CA LEU A 58 3.17 -2.82 -15.62
C LEU A 58 3.42 -4.18 -14.93
N THR A 59 3.67 -4.19 -13.62
CA THR A 59 3.76 -5.42 -12.84
C THR A 59 2.95 -5.25 -11.56
N VAL A 60 1.84 -5.98 -11.47
CA VAL A 60 0.94 -5.95 -10.32
C VAL A 60 1.35 -7.10 -9.38
N LYS A 61 1.69 -6.76 -8.14
CA LYS A 61 2.08 -7.73 -7.11
C LYS A 61 0.94 -7.91 -6.11
N SER A 62 0.76 -9.13 -5.59
CA SER A 62 -0.19 -9.35 -4.50
C SER A 62 0.22 -8.55 -3.26
N ARG A 63 -0.78 -8.12 -2.47
CA ARG A 63 -0.54 -7.43 -1.20
C ARG A 63 0.37 -8.25 -0.26
N SER A 64 0.25 -9.58 -0.27
CA SER A 64 1.14 -10.48 0.48
C SER A 64 2.59 -10.42 -0.01
N ALA A 65 2.82 -10.42 -1.33
CA ALA A 65 4.17 -10.33 -1.90
C ALA A 65 4.81 -8.94 -1.69
N VAL A 66 4.02 -7.86 -1.65
CA VAL A 66 4.53 -6.52 -1.30
C VAL A 66 4.90 -6.45 0.18
N SER A 67 4.12 -7.09 1.07
CA SER A 67 4.45 -7.18 2.49
C SER A 67 5.79 -7.89 2.74
N SER A 68 6.15 -8.89 1.93
CA SER A 68 7.43 -9.60 2.03
C SER A 68 8.62 -8.83 1.42
N LEU A 69 8.37 -7.77 0.65
CA LEU A 69 9.41 -6.89 0.09
C LEU A 69 9.65 -5.64 0.94
N LEU A 70 8.71 -5.30 1.82
CA LEU A 70 9.00 -4.42 2.95
C LEU A 70 9.87 -5.24 3.89
N GLU A 71 11.11 -4.80 4.15
CA GLU A 71 12.02 -5.48 5.06
C GLU A 71 11.27 -5.87 6.34
N GLU A 72 11.20 -7.18 6.61
CA GLU A 72 10.57 -7.70 7.81
C GLU A 72 11.36 -7.17 9.01
N GLU A 73 10.77 -6.20 9.71
CA GLU A 73 11.38 -5.59 10.88
C GLU A 73 10.94 -6.38 12.10
N LYS A 74 11.90 -7.10 12.72
CA LYS A 74 11.67 -7.74 14.01
C LYS A 74 11.10 -6.72 15.00
N PRO A 75 10.10 -7.10 15.82
CA PRO A 75 9.53 -6.19 16.80
C PRO A 75 10.62 -5.59 17.69
N ARG A 76 10.58 -4.28 17.89
CA ARG A 76 11.48 -3.56 18.80
C ARG A 76 10.72 -2.51 19.60
N PHE A 77 11.15 -2.32 20.84
CA PHE A 77 10.64 -1.25 21.68
C PHE A 77 11.27 0.08 21.24
N MET A 78 10.45 0.95 20.64
CA MET A 78 10.83 2.33 20.36
C MET A 78 10.77 3.19 21.64
N LYS A 79 9.77 2.93 22.50
CA LYS A 79 9.69 3.48 23.85
C LYS A 79 9.65 2.32 24.84
N GLN A 80 10.67 2.23 25.69
CA GLN A 80 10.71 1.25 26.76
C GLN A 80 9.82 1.67 27.92
N LEU A 81 9.37 0.69 28.70
CA LEU A 81 8.71 0.95 29.97
C LEU A 81 9.65 1.69 30.90
N THR A 82 9.11 2.70 31.57
CA THR A 82 9.82 3.46 32.60
C THR A 82 9.18 3.18 33.95
N ASN A 83 10.00 3.17 35.00
CA ASN A 83 9.49 3.02 36.36
C ASN A 83 8.59 4.21 36.69
N VAL A 84 7.35 3.94 37.10
CA VAL A 84 6.41 4.95 37.58
C VAL A 84 6.17 4.69 39.06
N GLN A 85 6.29 5.74 39.88
CA GLN A 85 5.88 5.72 41.27
C GLN A 85 4.54 6.46 41.36
N VAL A 86 3.50 5.74 41.78
CA VAL A 86 2.17 6.32 42.07
C VAL A 86 1.83 6.10 43.53
N THR A 87 1.01 6.97 44.09
CA THR A 87 0.50 6.82 45.45
C THR A 87 -0.74 5.93 45.43
N GLU A 88 -1.00 5.20 46.51
CA GLU A 88 -2.19 4.36 46.66
C GLU A 88 -3.47 5.14 46.34
N GLY A 89 -4.35 4.54 45.52
CA GLY A 89 -5.59 5.16 45.02
C GLY A 89 -5.42 6.01 43.75
N GLN A 90 -4.21 6.17 43.21
CA GLN A 90 -3.96 6.83 41.93
C GLN A 90 -3.75 5.83 40.79
N THR A 91 -4.26 6.16 39.60
CA THR A 91 -4.07 5.36 38.39
C THR A 91 -2.62 5.46 37.89
N ALA A 92 -1.98 4.30 37.69
CA ALA A 92 -0.69 4.22 37.02
C ALA A 92 -0.88 3.94 35.52
N HIS A 93 -0.11 4.63 34.69
CA HIS A 93 0.00 4.35 33.25
C HIS A 93 1.40 3.82 32.93
N LEU A 94 1.46 2.65 32.32
CA LEU A 94 2.69 2.01 31.88
C LEU A 94 2.66 1.89 30.35
N ASP A 95 3.20 2.91 29.68
CA ASP A 95 3.18 2.97 28.22
C ASP A 95 4.50 2.47 27.64
N CYS A 96 4.41 1.56 26.66
CA CYS A 96 5.52 1.25 25.76
C CYS A 96 5.06 1.41 24.30
N VAL A 97 6.01 1.59 23.40
CA VAL A 97 5.72 1.65 21.96
C VAL A 97 6.53 0.57 21.27
N VAL A 98 5.83 -0.40 20.70
CA VAL A 98 6.41 -1.49 19.92
C VAL A 98 6.17 -1.20 18.45
N ILE A 99 7.23 -1.30 17.65
CA ILE A 99 7.12 -1.25 16.19
C ILE A 99 7.64 -2.57 15.62
N GLY A 100 7.03 -3.04 14.55
CA GLY A 100 7.45 -4.26 13.85
C GLY A 100 6.68 -4.41 12.53
N ARG A 101 7.24 -5.19 11.63
CA ARG A 101 6.61 -5.58 10.37
C ARG A 101 6.79 -7.08 10.16
N PRO A 102 5.71 -7.87 10.09
CA PRO A 102 4.30 -7.48 10.23
C PRO A 102 3.96 -6.91 11.62
N GLU A 103 2.80 -6.25 11.74
CA GLU A 103 2.36 -5.59 12.99
C GLU A 103 2.39 -6.60 14.15
N PRO A 104 3.12 -6.31 15.24
CA PRO A 104 3.33 -7.27 16.32
C PRO A 104 2.03 -7.55 17.09
N GLU A 105 1.75 -8.82 17.34
CA GLU A 105 0.67 -9.23 18.24
C GLU A 105 1.10 -8.97 19.69
N VAL A 106 0.50 -7.95 20.33
CA VAL A 106 0.84 -7.58 21.71
C VAL A 106 0.16 -8.56 22.68
N VAL A 107 0.84 -9.66 23.00
CA VAL A 107 0.40 -10.62 24.03
C VAL A 107 0.82 -10.10 25.41
N GLY A 108 0.08 -9.09 25.90
CA GLY A 108 0.04 -8.67 27.31
C GLY A 108 1.23 -7.86 27.84
N CYS A 109 1.09 -6.53 27.91
CA CYS A 109 1.59 -5.80 29.08
C CYS A 109 0.48 -5.93 30.12
N SER A 110 0.68 -6.73 31.16
CA SER A 110 -0.32 -6.94 32.20
C SER A 110 -0.69 -5.59 32.82
N ASP A 111 -1.92 -5.15 32.57
CA ASP A 111 -2.58 -4.12 33.36
C ASP A 111 -2.48 -4.51 34.82
N ILE A 112 -1.70 -3.76 35.60
CA ILE A 112 -1.84 -3.80 37.05
C ILE A 112 -3.14 -3.04 37.34
N PHE A 113 -4.25 -3.77 37.28
CA PHE A 113 -5.49 -3.35 37.92
C PHE A 113 -5.23 -3.25 39.41
N VAL A 114 -4.91 -2.05 39.89
CA VAL A 114 -5.11 -1.67 41.28
C VAL A 114 -6.53 -1.12 41.41
N ASP A 115 -7.52 -2.01 41.25
CA ASP A 115 -8.86 -1.72 41.75
C ASP A 115 -8.81 -1.86 43.27
N GLY A 116 -8.58 -0.72 43.92
CA GLY A 116 -8.77 -0.57 45.35
C GLY A 116 -10.24 -0.74 45.71
N CYS A 117 -10.50 -1.75 46.53
CA CYS A 117 -11.46 -1.75 47.65
C CYS A 117 -12.89 -1.24 47.36
N PHE A 118 -13.85 -2.17 47.30
CA PHE A 118 -15.17 -1.93 47.89
C PHE A 118 -15.25 -2.70 49.21
N MET A 119 -15.84 -2.04 50.22
CA MET A 119 -15.88 -2.37 51.65
C MET A 119 -16.15 -3.82 52.04
#